data_AF-A0A3D5XAR3-F1
#
_entry.id   AF-A0A3D5XAR3-F1
#
_cell.length_a   1.000
_cell.length_b   1.000
_cell.length_c   1.000
_cell.angle_alpha   90.00
_cell.angle_beta   90.00
_cell.angle_gamma   90.00
#
_symmetry.space_group_name_H-M   'P 1'
#
loop_
_entity.id
_entity.type
_entity.pdbx_description
1 polymer ?
#
loop_
_entity_poly.entity_id
_entity_poly.type
_entity_poly.pdbx_seq_one_letter_code
_entity_poly.pdbx_strand_id
1 'polypeptide(L)'
;ILEKIELTDGFNPGLVETKLKIFLRRSNISHAKKELLRLLAFSPDNPHYLMYQSDIYFIQGYDVLGLQVLDTLLSRNPKFIYAKYELYNKELTFGSKDRALKILSEIFSDSLQRDEEKARLFYPLLFDKSLYTSRTSKLDSIIK
;
A
#
# COMPACT_ATOMS: atom_id res chain seq x y z
N ILE A 1 -16.28 -24.46 -3.87
CA ILE A 1 -16.83 -23.94 -5.14
C ILE A 1 -15.71 -23.39 -6.01
N LEU A 2 -14.94 -22.40 -5.56
CA LEU A 2 -13.83 -21.79 -6.33
C LEU A 2 -12.74 -22.79 -6.77
N GLU A 3 -12.42 -23.82 -5.96
CA GLU A 3 -11.49 -24.88 -6.37
C GLU A 3 -12.04 -25.74 -7.51
N LYS A 4 -13.34 -26.04 -7.49
CA LYS A 4 -13.98 -26.85 -8.53
C LYS A 4 -14.00 -26.12 -9.87
N ILE A 5 -14.25 -24.81 -9.86
CA ILE A 5 -14.23 -23.97 -11.07
C ILE A 5 -12.82 -23.91 -11.67
N GLU A 6 -11.79 -23.78 -10.83
CA GLU A 6 -10.41 -23.73 -11.33
C GLU A 6 -9.94 -25.06 -11.92
N LEU A 7 -10.41 -26.19 -11.37
CA LEU A 7 -10.11 -27.52 -11.90
C LEU A 7 -10.75 -27.76 -13.27
N THR A 8 -11.88 -27.13 -13.57
CA THR A 8 -12.55 -27.26 -14.88
C THR A 8 -12.01 -26.27 -15.91
N ASP A 9 -11.74 -25.03 -15.50
CA ASP A 9 -11.49 -23.92 -16.43
C ASP A 9 -10.00 -23.56 -16.53
N GLY A 10 -9.15 -24.16 -15.71
CA GLY A 10 -7.72 -23.87 -15.64
C GLY A 10 -7.41 -22.58 -14.88
N PHE A 11 -6.19 -22.06 -15.06
CA PHE A 11 -5.76 -20.84 -14.37
C PHE A 11 -6.60 -19.64 -14.81
N ASN A 12 -7.27 -19.00 -13.84
CA ASN A 12 -8.01 -17.77 -14.05
C ASN A 12 -7.54 -16.71 -13.02
N PRO A 13 -6.90 -15.61 -13.45
CA PRO A 13 -6.31 -14.64 -12.52
C PRO A 13 -7.35 -13.95 -11.63
N GLY A 14 -8.57 -13.70 -12.12
CA GLY A 14 -9.64 -13.11 -11.30
C GLY A 14 -10.14 -14.05 -10.20
N LEU A 15 -10.22 -15.35 -10.50
CA LEU A 15 -10.56 -16.38 -9.52
C LEU A 15 -9.46 -16.54 -8.46
N VAL A 16 -8.20 -16.59 -8.90
CA VAL A 16 -7.04 -16.68 -8.01
C VAL A 16 -6.92 -15.45 -7.11
N GLU A 17 -7.13 -14.24 -7.65
CA GLU A 17 -7.15 -13.00 -6.88
C GLU A 17 -8.31 -12.98 -5.87
N THR A 18 -9.47 -13.53 -6.23
CA THR A 18 -10.59 -13.69 -5.30
C THR A 18 -10.23 -14.63 -4.15
N LYS A 19 -9.58 -15.77 -4.43
CA LYS A 19 -9.08 -16.68 -3.38
C LYS A 19 -8.06 -16.00 -2.48
N LEU A 20 -7.09 -15.28 -3.05
CA LEU A 20 -6.10 -14.48 -2.32
C LEU A 20 -6.78 -13.52 -1.34
N LYS A 21 -7.75 -12.72 -1.80
CA LYS A 21 -8.50 -11.77 -0.97
C LYS A 21 -9.24 -12.47 0.17
N ILE A 22 -9.86 -13.63 -0.09
CA ILE A 22 -10.53 -14.43 0.93
C ILE A 22 -9.53 -14.94 1.98
N PHE A 23 -8.37 -15.45 1.55
CA PHE A 23 -7.33 -15.94 2.45
C PHE A 23 -6.75 -14.81 3.31
N LEU A 24 -6.50 -13.64 2.74
CA LEU A 24 -6.06 -12.45 3.49
C LEU A 24 -7.09 -12.04 4.56
N ARG A 25 -8.38 -11.98 4.21
CA ARG A 25 -9.46 -11.66 5.17
C ARG A 25 -9.59 -12.67 6.32
N ARG A 26 -9.16 -13.92 6.09
CA ARG A 26 -9.16 -14.99 7.10
C ARG A 26 -7.82 -15.11 7.84
N SER A 27 -6.90 -14.18 7.63
CA SER A 27 -5.52 -14.23 8.17
C SER A 27 -4.78 -15.53 7.81
N ASN A 28 -5.17 -16.22 6.73
CA ASN A 28 -4.52 -17.42 6.26
C ASN A 28 -3.39 -17.04 5.30
N ILE A 29 -2.30 -16.54 5.86
CA ILE A 29 -1.19 -15.93 5.10
C ILE A 29 -0.46 -16.96 4.23
N SER A 30 -0.39 -18.23 4.67
CA SER A 30 0.23 -19.30 3.88
C SER A 30 -0.48 -19.53 2.55
N HIS A 31 -1.81 -19.66 2.57
CA HIS A 31 -2.59 -19.84 1.33
C HIS A 31 -2.65 -18.56 0.50
N ALA A 32 -2.74 -17.39 1.14
CA ALA A 32 -2.66 -16.11 0.44
C ALA A 32 -1.36 -15.99 -0.37
N LYS A 33 -0.20 -16.30 0.23
CA LYS A 33 1.08 -16.30 -0.47
C LYS A 33 1.09 -17.22 -1.69
N LYS A 34 0.55 -18.44 -1.54
CA LYS A 34 0.49 -19.40 -2.63
C LYS A 34 -0.29 -18.84 -3.82
N GLU A 35 -1.46 -18.24 -3.59
CA GLU A 35 -2.24 -17.64 -4.68
C GLU A 35 -1.55 -16.39 -5.26
N LEU A 36 -0.94 -15.56 -4.41
CA LEU A 36 -0.20 -14.39 -4.85
C LEU A 36 0.97 -14.76 -5.78
N LEU A 37 1.73 -15.81 -5.46
CA LEU A 37 2.85 -16.25 -6.31
C LEU A 37 2.38 -16.63 -7.72
N ARG A 38 1.18 -17.20 -7.84
CA ARG A 38 0.59 -17.55 -9.14
C ARG A 38 0.20 -16.30 -9.92
N LEU A 39 -0.35 -15.29 -9.25
CA LEU A 39 -0.67 -13.99 -9.87
C LEU A 39 0.58 -13.25 -10.33
N LEU A 40 1.63 -13.24 -9.50
CA LEU A 40 2.91 -12.61 -9.85
C LEU A 40 3.62 -13.37 -10.98
N ALA A 41 3.50 -14.69 -11.05
CA ALA A 41 4.03 -15.46 -12.19
C ALA A 41 3.31 -15.13 -13.50
N PHE A 42 1.99 -14.85 -13.43
CA PHE A 42 1.19 -14.47 -14.58
C PHE A 42 1.41 -13.01 -15.03
N SER A 43 1.48 -12.08 -14.08
CA SER A 43 1.70 -10.66 -14.36
C SER A 43 2.57 -10.03 -13.25
N PRO A 44 3.91 -10.09 -13.41
CA PRO A 44 4.85 -9.64 -12.37
C PRO A 44 4.76 -8.15 -12.03
N ASP A 45 4.36 -7.34 -12.99
CA ASP A 45 4.30 -5.87 -12.89
C ASP A 45 2.91 -5.33 -12.59
N ASN A 46 1.92 -6.19 -12.34
CA ASN A 46 0.58 -5.74 -12.01
C ASN A 46 0.60 -4.99 -10.65
N PRO A 47 0.23 -3.69 -10.63
CA PRO A 47 0.34 -2.89 -9.41
C PRO A 47 -0.54 -3.43 -8.27
N HIS A 48 -1.71 -4.02 -8.56
CA HIS A 48 -2.55 -4.60 -7.53
C HIS A 48 -1.94 -5.85 -6.89
N TYR A 49 -1.21 -6.66 -7.67
CA TYR A 49 -0.54 -7.86 -7.13
C TYR A 49 0.67 -7.47 -6.27
N LEU A 50 1.42 -6.45 -6.70
CA LEU A 50 2.49 -5.87 -5.90
C LEU A 50 1.96 -5.23 -4.60
N MET A 51 0.77 -4.63 -4.61
CA MET A 51 0.11 -4.19 -3.37
C MET A 51 -0.12 -5.35 -2.41
N TYR A 52 -0.72 -6.45 -2.87
CA TYR A 52 -0.92 -7.64 -2.02
C TYR A 52 0.40 -8.22 -1.51
N GLN A 53 1.47 -8.15 -2.30
CA GLN A 53 2.79 -8.56 -1.85
C GLN A 53 3.28 -7.70 -0.69
N SER A 54 3.16 -6.37 -0.81
CA SER A 54 3.54 -5.45 0.26
C SER A 54 2.70 -5.69 1.53
N ASP A 55 1.38 -5.86 1.39
CA ASP A 55 0.46 -6.14 2.50
C ASP A 55 0.85 -7.42 3.24
N ILE A 56 1.13 -8.50 2.49
CA ILE A 56 1.57 -9.75 3.08
C ILE A 56 2.90 -9.59 3.83
N TYR A 57 3.85 -8.81 3.29
CA TYR A 57 5.09 -8.53 4.02
C TYR A 57 4.82 -7.79 5.33
N PHE A 58 3.99 -6.74 5.32
CA PHE A 58 3.63 -6.01 6.54
C PHE A 58 2.91 -6.90 7.56
N ILE A 59 1.96 -7.73 7.13
CA ILE A 59 1.24 -8.65 8.04
C ILE A 59 2.20 -9.61 8.75
N GLN A 60 3.31 -9.95 8.11
CA GLN A 60 4.32 -10.86 8.66
C GLN A 60 5.43 -10.14 9.44
N GLY A 61 5.37 -8.81 9.57
CA GLY A 61 6.40 -8.01 10.22
C GLY A 61 7.66 -7.81 9.38
N TYR A 62 7.60 -8.09 8.07
CA TYR A 62 8.70 -7.85 7.13
C TYR A 62 8.62 -6.42 6.56
N ASP A 63 8.61 -5.42 7.43
CA ASP A 63 8.30 -4.03 7.10
C ASP A 63 9.22 -3.44 6.03
N VAL A 64 10.52 -3.71 6.14
CA VAL A 64 11.52 -3.24 5.14
C VAL A 64 11.22 -3.80 3.75
N LEU A 65 10.86 -5.08 3.65
CA LEU A 65 10.51 -5.70 2.38
C LEU A 65 9.19 -5.13 1.83
N GLY A 66 8.21 -4.90 2.70
CA GLY A 66 6.95 -4.27 2.31
C GLY A 66 7.15 -2.86 1.72
N LEU A 67 7.98 -2.03 2.38
CA LEU A 67 8.33 -0.70 1.88
C LEU A 67 9.10 -0.76 0.55
N GLN A 68 10.05 -1.70 0.40
CA GLN A 68 10.78 -1.89 -0.86
C GLN A 68 9.86 -2.26 -2.03
N VAL A 69 8.83 -3.08 -1.78
CA VAL A 69 7.83 -3.42 -2.81
C VAL A 69 7.04 -2.18 -3.21
N LEU A 70 6.58 -1.37 -2.25
CA LEU A 70 5.85 -0.13 -2.54
C LEU A 70 6.71 0.87 -3.32
N ASP A 71 7.99 1.01 -2.98
CA ASP A 71 8.93 1.85 -3.72
C ASP A 71 9.13 1.39 -5.16
N THR A 72 9.31 0.09 -5.35
CA THR A 72 9.43 -0.51 -6.68
C THR A 72 8.15 -0.29 -7.49
N LEU A 73 6.98 -0.51 -6.87
CA LEU A 73 5.68 -0.28 -7.49
C LEU A 73 5.55 1.17 -7.96
N LEU A 74 5.84 2.15 -7.09
CA LEU A 74 5.72 3.58 -7.42
C LEU A 74 6.76 4.04 -8.44
N SER A 75 7.96 3.45 -8.46
CA SER A 75 8.96 3.75 -9.49
C SER A 75 8.49 3.37 -10.90
N ARG A 76 7.71 2.29 -11.01
CA ARG A 76 7.15 1.79 -12.28
C ARG A 76 5.79 2.40 -12.60
N ASN A 77 5.01 2.71 -11.57
CA ASN A 77 3.63 3.18 -11.67
C ASN A 77 3.44 4.46 -10.82
N PRO A 78 4.08 5.59 -11.17
CA PRO A 78 4.08 6.80 -10.33
C PRO A 78 2.69 7.41 -10.13
N LYS A 79 1.72 7.07 -10.98
CA LYS A 79 0.32 7.51 -10.88
C LYS A 79 -0.56 6.59 -10.03
N PHE A 80 -0.03 5.47 -9.53
CA PHE A 80 -0.81 4.52 -8.72
C PHE A 80 -0.95 5.04 -7.29
N ILE A 81 -1.89 5.95 -7.10
CA ILE A 81 -2.04 6.74 -5.87
C ILE A 81 -2.25 5.89 -4.62
N TYR A 82 -2.90 4.73 -4.73
CA TYR A 82 -3.12 3.83 -3.59
C TYR A 82 -1.81 3.38 -2.94
N ALA A 83 -0.78 3.07 -3.72
CA ALA A 83 0.53 2.72 -3.16
C ALA A 83 1.21 3.93 -2.49
N LYS A 84 0.97 5.14 -3.00
CA LYS A 84 1.51 6.37 -2.40
C LYS A 84 0.89 6.64 -1.03
N TYR A 85 -0.42 6.39 -0.90
CA TYR A 85 -1.14 6.48 0.36
C TYR A 85 -0.68 5.42 1.37
N GLU A 86 -0.53 4.17 0.93
CA GLU A 86 -0.01 3.12 1.80
C GLU A 86 1.43 3.42 2.23
N LEU A 87 2.30 3.83 1.31
CA LEU A 87 3.68 4.18 1.65
C LEU A 87 3.73 5.29 2.70
N TYR A 88 2.94 6.35 2.53
CA TYR A 88 2.80 7.41 3.53
C TYR A 88 2.39 6.86 4.90
N ASN A 89 1.32 6.05 4.96
CA ASN A 89 0.80 5.52 6.22
C ASN A 89 1.83 4.61 6.92
N LYS A 90 2.52 3.76 6.16
CA LYS A 90 3.52 2.81 6.69
C LYS A 90 4.77 3.54 7.19
N GLU A 91 5.27 4.50 6.42
CA GLU A 91 6.39 5.36 6.82
C GLU A 91 6.07 6.19 8.07
N LEU A 92 4.82 6.66 8.22
CA LEU A 92 4.39 7.37 9.41
C LEU A 92 4.29 6.45 10.64
N THR A 93 3.84 5.21 10.44
CA THR A 93 3.56 4.25 11.53
C THR A 93 4.84 3.66 12.11
N PHE A 94 5.75 3.19 11.26
CA PHE A 94 6.96 2.47 11.70
C PHE A 94 8.21 2.80 10.88
N GLY A 95 8.10 3.61 9.84
CA GLY A 95 9.24 4.03 9.02
C GLY A 95 9.80 5.41 9.41
N SER A 96 10.21 6.15 8.40
CA SER A 96 10.75 7.51 8.54
C SER A 96 9.63 8.55 8.44
N LYS A 97 9.34 9.21 9.58
CA LYS A 97 8.40 10.34 9.61
C LYS A 97 8.75 11.43 8.60
N ASP A 98 10.04 11.71 8.39
CA ASP A 98 10.47 12.71 7.41
C ASP A 98 10.16 12.30 5.97
N ARG A 99 10.32 11.00 5.66
CA ARG A 99 9.92 10.46 4.38
C ARG A 99 8.40 10.50 4.20
N ALA A 100 7.63 10.16 5.24
CA ALA A 100 6.18 10.28 5.23
C ALA A 100 5.75 11.72 4.90
N LEU A 101 6.31 12.72 5.58
CA LEU A 101 5.99 14.13 5.33
C LEU A 101 6.39 14.60 3.92
N LYS A 102 7.48 14.07 3.36
CA LYS A 102 7.83 14.31 1.95
C LYS A 102 6.75 13.76 1.02
N ILE A 103 6.35 12.50 1.20
CA ILE A 103 5.30 11.87 0.40
C ILE A 103 3.98 12.64 0.51
N LEU A 104 3.61 13.08 1.72
CA LEU A 104 2.42 13.88 1.95
C LEU A 104 2.46 15.20 1.21
N SER A 105 3.59 15.91 1.24
CA SER A 105 3.79 17.13 0.46
C SER A 105 3.55 16.89 -1.03
N GLU A 106 4.08 15.80 -1.58
CA GLU A 106 3.87 15.46 -2.99
C GLU A 106 2.40 15.09 -3.31
N ILE A 107 1.64 14.56 -2.35
CA ILE A 107 0.20 14.31 -2.50
C ILE A 107 -0.56 15.64 -2.51
N PHE A 108 -0.19 16.60 -1.64
CA PHE A 108 -0.83 17.91 -1.58
C PHE A 108 -0.58 18.75 -2.84
N SER A 109 0.62 18.65 -3.41
CA SER A 109 0.98 19.33 -4.67
C SER A 109 0.34 18.71 -5.92
N ASP A 110 -0.23 17.51 -5.84
CA ASP A 110 -0.95 16.90 -6.95
C ASP A 110 -2.39 17.44 -7.01
N SER A 111 -2.69 18.20 -8.07
CA SER A 111 -4.00 18.84 -8.28
C SER A 111 -5.12 17.84 -8.58
N LEU A 112 -4.79 16.60 -8.96
CA LEU A 112 -5.79 15.55 -9.17
C LEU A 112 -6.28 14.92 -7.86
N GLN A 113 -5.61 15.22 -6.74
CA GLN A 113 -6.00 14.68 -5.45
C GLN A 113 -7.10 15.50 -4.80
N ARG A 114 -8.13 14.79 -4.36
CA ARG A 114 -9.30 15.33 -3.67
C ARG A 114 -8.90 15.90 -2.31
N ASP A 115 -9.45 17.05 -1.96
CA ASP A 115 -9.16 17.72 -0.69
C ASP A 115 -9.59 16.86 0.52
N GLU A 116 -10.64 16.03 0.38
CA GLU A 116 -11.06 15.11 1.43
C GLU A 116 -9.99 14.05 1.74
N GLU A 117 -9.27 13.56 0.72
CA GLU A 117 -8.17 12.62 0.92
C GLU A 117 -6.96 13.31 1.56
N LYS A 118 -6.62 14.52 1.08
CA LYS A 118 -5.58 15.34 1.67
C LYS A 118 -5.84 15.59 3.16
N ALA A 119 -7.06 15.98 3.50
CA ALA A 119 -7.52 16.18 4.87
C ALA A 119 -7.45 14.89 5.69
N ARG A 120 -7.93 13.76 5.15
CA ARG A 120 -7.87 12.44 5.82
C ARG A 120 -6.44 12.05 6.18
N LEU A 121 -5.49 12.29 5.30
CA LEU A 121 -4.08 11.94 5.51
C LEU A 121 -3.38 12.91 6.48
N PHE A 122 -3.73 14.19 6.46
CA PHE A 122 -3.12 15.22 7.31
C PHE A 122 -3.69 15.25 8.74
N TYR A 123 -4.99 15.00 8.90
CA TYR A 123 -5.71 15.16 10.17
C TYR A 123 -5.05 14.44 11.37
N PRO A 124 -4.59 13.17 11.26
CA PRO A 124 -3.91 12.51 12.37
C PRO A 124 -2.65 13.24 12.86
N LEU A 125 -1.97 13.99 11.99
CA LEU A 125 -0.74 14.72 12.34
C LEU A 125 -1.01 15.87 13.31
N LEU A 126 -2.21 16.46 13.28
CA LEU A 126 -2.64 17.53 14.20
C LEU A 126 -2.64 17.10 15.66
N PHE A 127 -2.76 15.79 15.91
CA PHE A 127 -2.85 15.22 17.25
C PHE A 127 -1.53 14.55 17.68
N ASP A 128 -0.56 14.38 16.78
CA ASP A 128 0.78 13.91 17.14
C ASP A 128 1.60 15.09 17.70
N LYS A 129 1.54 15.26 19.02
CA LYS A 129 2.31 16.28 19.75
C LYS A 129 3.82 16.23 19.45
N SER A 130 4.39 15.05 19.20
CA SER A 130 5.82 14.91 18.89
C SER A 130 6.16 15.52 17.53
N LEU A 131 5.28 15.36 16.54
CA LEU A 131 5.44 15.94 15.22
C LEU A 131 5.21 17.44 15.25
N TYR A 132 4.15 17.90 15.93
CA TYR A 132 3.87 19.33 16.01
C TYR A 132 4.95 20.13 16.72
N THR A 133 5.60 19.55 17.75
CA THR A 133 6.68 20.23 18.48
C THR A 133 8.01 20.24 17.74
N SER A 134 8.29 19.21 16.92
CA SER A 134 9.58 19.06 16.23
C SER A 134 9.58 19.53 14.77
N ARG A 135 8.41 19.61 14.12
CA ARG A 135 8.28 19.76 12.66
C ARG A 135 7.17 20.73 12.24
N THR A 136 6.78 21.67 13.09
CA THR A 136 5.69 22.64 12.83
C THR A 136 5.84 23.32 11.47
N SER A 137 7.02 23.89 11.18
CA SER A 137 7.28 24.60 9.92
C SER A 137 7.13 23.71 8.68
N LYS A 138 7.45 22.41 8.81
CA LYS A 138 7.27 21.46 7.71
C LYS A 138 5.80 21.14 7.49
N LEU A 139 5.02 20.95 8.57
CA LEU A 139 3.58 20.72 8.49
C LEU A 139 2.86 21.93 7.87
N ASP A 140 3.20 23.14 8.31
CA ASP A 140 2.63 24.38 7.77
C ASP A 140 2.94 24.56 6.28
N SER A 141 4.09 24.06 5.81
CA SER A 141 4.46 24.12 4.39
C SER A 141 3.66 23.18 3.49
N ILE A 142 3.05 22.12 4.04
CA ILE A 142 2.28 21.13 3.26
C ILE A 142 0.91 21.68 2.88
N ILE A 143 0.33 22.53 3.72
CA ILE A 143 -1.04 23.04 3.58
C ILE A 143 -1.12 24.42 2.91
N LYS A 144 0.00 24.98 2.47
CA LYS A 144 0.08 26.24 1.72
C LYS A 144 -0.08 25.99 0.23
#